data_AF-A0A1S4KIG4-F1
#
_entry.id   AF-A0A1S4KIG4-F1
#
_cell.length_a   1.000
_cell.length_b   1.000
_cell.length_c   1.000
_cell.angle_alpha   90.00
_cell.angle_beta   90.00
_cell.angle_gamma   90.00
#
_symmetry.space_group_name_H-M   'P 1'
#
loop_
_entity.id
_entity.type
_entity.pdbx_description
1 polymer ?
#
loop_
_entity_poly.entity_id
_entity_poly.type
_entity_poly.pdbx_seq_one_letter_code
_entity_poly.pdbx_strand_id
1 'polypeptide(L)'
;MSNQNPLIRAFKALQLIQFWLGISNLLKVRRYRLLYVFYVVFCFTTNLLLFSFCLANILSETNKKSLVSQIMDFLTLCSVEAAILPFYYQSAMCNIYSNQRNVFEIVNLIDSEFYTQLKEVFDYRLLKRIVNKSVSFSIVMVVSMETIALICNVHEHFLSRIHRVISLFTIVIGNTVFVILIRELLRRINRMNKLSANLYHNSGNKKLQQIVNIQTTQRKIIYISIVHTYCYMAISHLNDAFRYSHVATMAHYFYILTTYSFYIIYSFSVEVMREKIYFELVMILIIVIYISYVMYICEEIKQESNLMSRNIHITNYNKTLPLGNKEIGLYLELVSQQLLHQQLNLHANSFFNIDLKFLNLMVGAVTTYLVILLQFNA
;
A
#
# COMPACT_ATOMS: atom_id res chain seq x y z
N MET A 1 -19.27 -25.85 -10.69
CA MET A 1 -18.48 -24.78 -10.03
C MET A 1 -17.63 -24.11 -11.08
N SER A 2 -17.98 -22.88 -11.48
CA SER A 2 -17.29 -22.10 -12.51
C SER A 2 -15.81 -21.93 -12.19
N ASN A 3 -14.95 -21.96 -13.21
CA ASN A 3 -13.51 -21.70 -13.12
C ASN A 3 -13.23 -20.38 -12.39
N GLN A 4 -13.01 -20.45 -11.07
CA GLN A 4 -12.64 -19.28 -10.29
C GLN A 4 -11.29 -18.78 -10.78
N ASN A 5 -11.26 -17.48 -11.08
CA ASN A 5 -10.08 -16.74 -11.49
C ASN A 5 -8.85 -17.12 -10.62
N PRO A 6 -7.72 -17.53 -11.24
CA PRO A 6 -6.52 -17.93 -10.52
C PRO A 6 -5.97 -16.85 -9.58
N LEU A 7 -6.14 -15.57 -9.91
CA LEU A 7 -5.74 -14.45 -9.07
C LEU A 7 -6.53 -14.45 -7.75
N ILE A 8 -7.86 -14.54 -7.81
CA ILE A 8 -8.73 -14.62 -6.63
C ILE A 8 -8.36 -15.85 -5.78
N ARG A 9 -8.04 -16.98 -6.42
CA ARG A 9 -7.62 -18.20 -5.73
C ARG A 9 -6.30 -18.02 -4.96
N ALA A 10 -5.36 -17.25 -5.50
CA ALA A 10 -4.11 -16.93 -4.82
C ALA A 10 -4.32 -16.05 -3.58
N PHE A 11 -5.30 -15.15 -3.62
CA PHE A 11 -5.65 -14.24 -2.51
C PHE A 11 -6.66 -14.80 -1.51
N LYS A 12 -7.21 -16.01 -1.73
CA LYS A 12 -8.30 -16.58 -0.92
C LYS A 12 -8.03 -16.58 0.59
N ALA A 13 -6.81 -16.93 1.01
CA ALA A 13 -6.45 -16.96 2.44
C ALA A 13 -6.50 -15.55 3.06
N LEU A 14 -5.94 -14.57 2.36
CA LEU A 14 -5.93 -13.17 2.79
C LEU A 14 -7.32 -12.56 2.80
N GLN A 15 -8.14 -12.88 1.79
CA GLN A 15 -9.53 -12.48 1.70
C GLN A 15 -10.38 -13.01 2.87
N LEU A 16 -10.15 -14.27 3.28
CA LEU A 16 -10.81 -14.83 4.46
C LEU A 16 -10.43 -14.06 5.72
N ILE A 17 -9.13 -13.78 5.93
CA ILE A 17 -8.66 -13.03 7.10
C ILE A 17 -9.25 -11.61 7.12
N GLN A 18 -9.23 -10.89 5.99
CA GLN A 18 -9.85 -9.57 5.89
C GLN A 18 -11.36 -9.60 6.12
N PHE A 19 -12.04 -10.65 5.69
CA PHE A 19 -13.45 -10.84 5.95
C PHE A 19 -13.70 -10.98 7.45
N TRP A 20 -12.94 -11.84 8.14
CA TRP A 20 -13.02 -11.99 9.61
C TRP A 20 -12.73 -10.67 10.35
N LEU A 21 -11.79 -9.88 9.86
CA LEU A 21 -11.47 -8.58 10.47
C LEU A 21 -12.44 -7.45 10.11
N GLY A 22 -13.37 -7.64 9.17
CA GLY A 22 -14.27 -6.56 8.73
C GLY A 22 -13.60 -5.49 7.85
N ILE A 23 -12.50 -5.83 7.16
CA ILE A 23 -11.69 -4.88 6.35
C ILE A 23 -11.59 -5.36 4.89
N SER A 24 -12.66 -5.91 4.35
CA SER A 24 -12.61 -6.48 3.01
C SER A 24 -12.82 -5.41 1.94
N ASN A 25 -11.84 -4.52 1.81
CA ASN A 25 -11.85 -3.40 0.86
C ASN A 25 -11.88 -3.88 -0.61
N LEU A 26 -11.49 -5.14 -0.86
CA LEU A 26 -11.28 -5.69 -2.19
C LEU A 26 -12.17 -6.89 -2.52
N LEU A 27 -12.99 -7.39 -1.59
CA LEU A 27 -13.98 -8.44 -1.91
C LEU A 27 -15.30 -7.81 -2.32
N LYS A 28 -15.73 -8.07 -3.55
CA LYS A 28 -17.14 -7.94 -3.92
C LYS A 28 -17.88 -9.18 -3.48
N VAL A 29 -18.47 -9.16 -2.28
CA VAL A 29 -19.47 -10.18 -1.89
C VAL A 29 -20.81 -9.80 -2.52
N ARG A 30 -20.94 -10.00 -3.84
CA ARG A 30 -22.08 -9.47 -4.62
C ARG A 30 -23.45 -9.95 -4.11
N ARG A 31 -23.53 -11.16 -3.55
CA ARG A 31 -24.78 -11.78 -3.07
C ARG A 31 -25.14 -11.41 -1.63
N TYR A 32 -24.21 -10.87 -0.84
CA TYR A 32 -24.41 -10.57 0.58
C TYR A 32 -23.87 -9.19 0.98
N ARG A 33 -23.91 -8.20 0.07
CA ARG A 33 -23.38 -6.85 0.32
C ARG A 33 -23.94 -6.22 1.59
N LEU A 34 -25.25 -6.24 1.75
CA LEU A 34 -25.94 -5.60 2.87
C LEU A 34 -25.64 -6.30 4.21
N LEU A 35 -25.59 -7.63 4.21
CA LEU A 35 -25.18 -8.41 5.39
C LEU A 35 -23.72 -8.17 5.76
N TYR A 36 -22.84 -8.02 4.77
CA TYR A 36 -21.45 -7.66 5.01
C TYR A 36 -21.31 -6.24 5.56
N VAL A 37 -22.08 -5.26 5.06
CA VAL A 37 -22.09 -3.90 5.62
C VAL A 37 -22.53 -3.93 7.09
N PHE A 38 -23.58 -4.68 7.44
CA PHE A 38 -23.96 -4.85 8.84
C PHE A 38 -22.86 -5.50 9.68
N TYR A 39 -22.15 -6.48 9.14
CA TYR A 39 -21.00 -7.08 9.81
C TYR A 39 -19.87 -6.08 10.04
N VAL A 40 -19.52 -5.26 9.05
CA VAL A 40 -18.50 -4.20 9.20
C VAL A 40 -18.94 -3.16 10.23
N VAL A 41 -20.21 -2.75 10.23
CA VAL A 41 -20.76 -1.85 11.25
C VAL A 41 -20.68 -2.49 12.63
N PHE A 42 -20.99 -3.78 12.76
CA PHE A 42 -20.82 -4.52 14.01
C PHE A 42 -19.36 -4.49 14.47
N CYS A 43 -18.39 -4.86 13.62
CA CYS A 43 -16.97 -4.79 13.95
C CYS A 43 -16.54 -3.37 14.40
N PHE A 44 -16.97 -2.35 13.66
CA PHE A 44 -16.72 -0.94 13.99
C PHE A 44 -17.27 -0.57 15.38
N THR A 45 -18.53 -0.92 15.67
CA THR A 45 -19.14 -0.63 16.99
C THR A 45 -18.47 -1.40 18.11
N THR A 46 -18.08 -2.67 17.90
CA THR A 46 -17.35 -3.44 18.90
C THR A 46 -15.97 -2.83 19.18
N ASN A 47 -15.29 -2.31 18.16
CA ASN A 47 -14.00 -1.66 18.35
C ASN A 47 -14.13 -0.37 19.15
N LEU A 48 -15.13 0.47 18.84
CA LEU A 48 -15.42 1.69 19.60
C LEU A 48 -15.80 1.41 21.06
N LEU A 49 -16.55 0.33 21.32
CA LEU A 49 -16.85 -0.09 22.69
C LEU A 49 -15.58 -0.51 23.43
N LEU A 50 -14.74 -1.34 22.82
CA LEU A 50 -13.45 -1.73 23.40
C LEU A 50 -12.56 -0.50 23.67
N PHE A 51 -12.45 0.42 22.71
CA PHE A 51 -11.74 1.69 22.88
C PHE A 51 -12.29 2.49 24.07
N SER A 52 -13.62 2.62 24.18
CA SER A 52 -14.27 3.34 25.29
C SER A 52 -13.99 2.69 26.65
N PHE A 53 -13.97 1.36 26.72
CA PHE A 53 -13.58 0.63 27.93
C PHE A 53 -12.10 0.84 28.28
N CYS A 54 -11.21 0.82 27.28
CA CYS A 54 -9.79 1.08 27.47
C CYS A 54 -9.56 2.51 27.97
N LEU A 55 -10.27 3.48 27.40
CA LEU A 55 -10.26 4.87 27.82
C LEU A 55 -10.70 5.03 29.28
N ALA A 56 -11.83 4.41 29.65
CA ALA A 56 -12.34 4.44 31.02
C ALA A 56 -11.34 3.83 32.01
N ASN A 57 -10.66 2.75 31.62
CA ASN A 57 -9.61 2.14 32.45
C ASN A 57 -8.41 3.09 32.63
N ILE A 58 -7.92 3.71 31.56
CA ILE A 58 -6.82 4.70 31.64
C ILE A 58 -7.21 5.86 32.57
N LEU A 59 -8.45 6.36 32.46
CA LEU A 59 -8.98 7.41 33.33
C LEU A 59 -9.16 6.97 34.78
N SER A 60 -9.44 5.68 35.04
CA SER A 60 -9.53 5.15 36.41
C SER A 60 -8.17 5.00 37.09
N GLU A 61 -7.10 4.86 36.31
CA GLU A 61 -5.72 4.73 36.80
C GLU A 61 -5.03 6.09 37.07
N THR A 62 -5.77 7.20 36.95
CA THR A 62 -5.19 8.56 37.03
C THR A 62 -4.43 8.85 38.32
N ASN A 63 -4.75 8.15 39.40
CA ASN A 63 -4.11 8.34 40.70
C ASN A 63 -2.82 7.52 40.90
N LYS A 64 -2.51 6.57 40.00
CA LYS A 64 -1.41 5.59 40.19
C LYS A 64 -0.19 5.84 39.31
N LYS A 65 -0.36 6.45 38.13
CA LYS A 65 0.71 6.70 37.15
C LYS A 65 1.12 8.17 37.15
N SER A 66 2.31 8.48 36.65
CA SER A 66 2.65 9.89 36.36
C SER A 66 1.73 10.44 35.28
N LEU A 67 1.39 11.73 35.37
CA LEU A 67 0.53 12.41 34.38
C LEU A 67 1.05 12.23 32.95
N VAL A 68 2.38 12.33 32.76
CA VAL A 68 3.04 12.14 31.46
C VAL A 68 2.79 10.74 30.90
N SER A 69 2.97 9.69 31.70
CA SER A 69 2.73 8.31 31.25
C SER A 69 1.27 8.10 30.85
N GLN A 70 0.32 8.70 31.57
CA GLN A 70 -1.11 8.58 31.26
C GLN A 70 -1.47 9.27 29.94
N ILE A 71 -0.94 10.48 29.72
CA ILE A 71 -1.15 11.21 28.48
C ILE A 71 -0.59 10.41 27.29
N MET A 72 0.56 9.78 27.47
CA MET A 72 1.20 8.95 26.44
C MET A 72 0.41 7.68 26.14
N ASP A 73 -0.09 6.98 27.17
CA ASP A 73 -0.97 5.82 27.01
C ASP A 73 -2.25 6.22 26.26
N PHE A 74 -2.87 7.34 26.66
CA PHE A 74 -4.07 7.89 26.03
C PHE A 74 -3.86 8.27 24.56
N LEU A 75 -2.81 9.04 24.26
CA LEU A 75 -2.50 9.47 22.89
C LEU A 75 -2.15 8.27 22.00
N THR A 76 -1.46 7.26 22.55
CA THR A 76 -1.13 6.04 21.82
C THR A 76 -2.40 5.27 21.47
N LEU A 77 -3.30 5.07 22.44
CA LEU A 77 -4.60 4.44 22.20
C LEU A 77 -5.43 5.20 21.15
N CYS A 78 -5.50 6.54 21.26
CA CYS A 78 -6.18 7.38 20.27
C CYS A 78 -5.55 7.27 18.88
N SER A 79 -4.22 7.22 18.78
CA SER A 79 -3.52 7.11 17.51
C SER A 79 -3.79 5.78 16.81
N VAL A 80 -3.87 4.68 17.58
CA VAL A 80 -4.18 3.35 17.07
C VAL A 80 -5.62 3.31 16.56
N GLU A 81 -6.57 3.83 17.35
CA GLU A 81 -7.97 3.87 16.94
C GLU A 81 -8.19 4.76 15.71
N ALA A 82 -7.54 5.92 15.67
CA ALA A 82 -7.55 6.80 14.51
C ALA A 82 -7.02 6.13 13.24
N ALA A 83 -6.05 5.21 13.35
CA ALA A 83 -5.54 4.43 12.23
C ALA A 83 -6.52 3.37 11.72
N ILE A 84 -7.41 2.86 12.58
CA ILE A 84 -8.26 1.69 12.31
C ILE A 84 -9.64 2.07 11.80
N LEU A 85 -10.26 3.10 12.38
CA LEU A 85 -11.57 3.57 11.97
C LEU A 85 -11.67 3.77 10.44
N PRO A 86 -10.64 4.32 9.76
CA PRO A 86 -10.63 4.45 8.30
C PRO A 86 -10.66 3.13 7.55
N PHE A 87 -10.10 2.03 8.09
CA PHE A 87 -10.20 0.71 7.45
C PHE A 87 -11.65 0.20 7.43
N TYR A 88 -12.35 0.30 8.56
CA TYR A 88 -13.77 -0.06 8.63
C TYR A 88 -14.65 0.83 7.78
N TYR A 89 -14.46 2.15 7.89
CA TYR A 89 -15.18 3.14 7.09
C TYR A 89 -14.99 2.88 5.59
N GLN A 90 -13.75 2.69 5.15
CA GLN A 90 -13.43 2.41 3.76
C GLN A 90 -14.04 1.08 3.30
N SER A 91 -14.04 0.05 4.14
CA SER A 91 -14.65 -1.24 3.82
C SER A 91 -16.17 -1.11 3.62
N ALA A 92 -16.85 -0.37 4.49
CA ALA A 92 -18.28 -0.07 4.36
C ALA A 92 -18.56 0.74 3.09
N MET A 93 -17.81 1.82 2.86
CA MET A 93 -17.99 2.70 1.70
C MET A 93 -17.72 1.99 0.37
N CYS A 94 -16.69 1.16 0.29
CA CYS A 94 -16.41 0.33 -0.89
C CYS A 94 -17.57 -0.62 -1.21
N ASN A 95 -18.28 -1.15 -0.20
CA ASN A 95 -19.40 -2.06 -0.44
C ASN A 95 -20.71 -1.35 -0.80
N ILE A 96 -20.93 -0.15 -0.28
CA ILE A 96 -22.11 0.67 -0.58
C ILE A 96 -21.99 1.30 -1.97
N TYR A 97 -20.86 1.97 -2.26
CA TYR A 97 -20.72 2.81 -3.44
C TYR A 97 -20.04 2.14 -4.64
N SER A 98 -19.34 1.01 -4.48
CA SER A 98 -18.64 0.41 -5.64
C SER A 98 -19.59 -0.30 -6.61
N ASN A 99 -20.08 0.49 -7.57
CA ASN A 99 -20.57 -0.02 -8.85
C ASN A 99 -19.41 -0.28 -9.83
N GLN A 100 -18.20 0.19 -9.51
CA GLN A 100 -17.01 0.11 -10.35
C GLN A 100 -16.37 -1.29 -10.35
N ARG A 101 -15.57 -1.60 -11.38
CA ARG A 101 -14.83 -2.87 -11.51
C ARG A 101 -13.84 -3.05 -10.36
N ASN A 102 -13.66 -4.29 -9.91
CA ASN A 102 -12.70 -4.61 -8.85
C ASN A 102 -11.27 -4.53 -9.41
N VAL A 103 -10.28 -4.12 -8.60
CA VAL A 103 -8.85 -4.21 -8.95
C VAL A 103 -8.51 -5.60 -9.50
N PHE A 104 -9.02 -6.66 -8.89
CA PHE A 104 -8.80 -8.02 -9.39
C PHE A 104 -9.37 -8.27 -10.79
N GLU A 105 -10.51 -7.65 -11.14
CA GLU A 105 -11.09 -7.77 -12.49
C GLU A 105 -10.19 -7.08 -13.52
N ILE A 106 -9.66 -5.90 -13.19
CA ILE A 106 -8.78 -5.12 -14.07
C ILE A 106 -7.43 -5.82 -14.24
N VAL A 107 -6.88 -6.39 -13.17
CA VAL A 107 -5.65 -7.19 -13.27
C VAL A 107 -5.83 -8.40 -14.19
N ASN A 108 -7.00 -9.04 -14.22
CA ASN A 108 -7.23 -10.11 -15.21
C ASN A 108 -7.34 -9.58 -16.62
N LEU A 109 -7.87 -8.37 -16.82
CA LEU A 109 -7.91 -7.76 -18.15
C LEU A 109 -6.47 -7.55 -18.63
N ILE A 110 -5.59 -7.01 -17.78
CA ILE A 110 -4.15 -6.91 -18.07
C ILE A 110 -3.59 -8.29 -18.44
N ASP A 111 -3.83 -9.30 -17.62
CA ASP A 111 -3.27 -10.65 -17.84
C ASP A 111 -3.84 -11.31 -19.10
N SER A 112 -5.10 -11.03 -19.46
CA SER A 112 -5.72 -11.50 -20.71
C SER A 112 -5.13 -10.83 -21.94
N GLU A 113 -4.77 -9.55 -21.85
CA GLU A 113 -4.07 -8.83 -22.91
C GLU A 113 -2.65 -9.40 -23.10
N PHE A 114 -1.90 -9.64 -22.01
CA PHE A 114 -0.59 -10.31 -22.08
C PHE A 114 -0.68 -11.71 -22.69
N TYR A 115 -1.71 -12.48 -22.33
CA TYR A 115 -1.90 -13.82 -22.88
C TYR A 115 -2.26 -13.79 -24.37
N THR A 116 -3.20 -12.95 -24.78
CA THR A 116 -3.66 -12.89 -26.18
C THR A 116 -2.57 -12.39 -27.13
N GLN A 117 -1.80 -11.37 -26.72
CA GLN A 117 -0.82 -10.74 -27.60
C GLN A 117 0.57 -11.39 -27.54
N LEU A 118 0.98 -11.89 -26.37
CA LEU A 118 2.35 -12.38 -26.16
C LEU A 118 2.41 -13.86 -25.77
N LYS A 119 1.26 -14.51 -25.56
CA LYS A 119 1.16 -15.88 -25.00
C LYS A 119 1.90 -16.02 -23.68
N GLU A 120 2.10 -14.92 -22.96
CA GLU A 120 2.74 -14.93 -21.66
C GLU A 120 1.72 -15.28 -20.57
N VAL A 121 2.10 -16.21 -19.69
CA VAL A 121 1.30 -16.60 -18.54
C VAL A 121 1.98 -16.12 -17.27
N PHE A 122 1.20 -15.54 -16.35
CA PHE A 122 1.68 -15.18 -15.01
C PHE A 122 1.63 -16.40 -14.08
N ASP A 123 2.68 -16.61 -13.28
CA ASP A 123 2.74 -17.72 -12.33
C ASP A 123 1.96 -17.40 -11.04
N TYR A 124 0.68 -17.77 -11.03
CA TYR A 124 -0.18 -17.63 -9.87
C TYR A 124 0.17 -18.57 -8.71
N ARG A 125 0.95 -19.64 -8.94
CA ARG A 125 1.42 -20.50 -7.84
C ARG A 125 2.48 -19.77 -7.04
N LEU A 126 3.40 -19.06 -7.71
CA LEU A 126 4.37 -18.19 -7.06
C LEU A 126 3.67 -17.08 -6.29
N LEU A 127 2.66 -16.42 -6.88
CA LEU A 127 1.87 -15.39 -6.19
C LEU A 127 1.20 -15.94 -4.92
N LYS A 128 0.54 -17.10 -5.00
CA LYS A 128 -0.07 -17.74 -3.82
C LYS A 128 0.96 -18.00 -2.71
N ARG A 129 2.17 -18.45 -3.06
CA ARG A 129 3.26 -18.63 -2.10
C ARG A 129 3.69 -17.31 -1.46
N ILE A 130 3.80 -16.23 -2.24
CA ILE A 130 4.16 -14.89 -1.75
C ILE A 130 3.08 -14.35 -0.80
N VAL A 131 1.80 -14.46 -1.18
CA VAL A 131 0.67 -14.07 -0.33
C VAL A 131 0.72 -14.82 0.99
N ASN A 132 0.82 -16.15 0.96
CA ASN A 132 0.86 -16.96 2.18
C ASN A 132 2.07 -16.62 3.06
N LYS A 133 3.25 -16.42 2.47
CA LYS A 133 4.45 -16.01 3.22
C LYS A 133 4.28 -14.63 3.86
N SER A 134 3.71 -13.67 3.14
CA SER A 134 3.50 -12.31 3.64
C SER A 134 2.48 -12.27 4.77
N VAL A 135 1.40 -13.06 4.66
CA VAL A 135 0.41 -13.23 5.73
C VAL A 135 1.04 -13.90 6.96
N SER A 136 1.79 -14.98 6.75
CA SER A 136 2.50 -15.65 7.85
C SER A 136 3.48 -14.70 8.54
N PHE A 137 4.23 -13.92 7.77
CA PHE A 137 5.15 -12.92 8.30
C PHE A 137 4.43 -11.83 9.09
N SER A 138 3.27 -11.37 8.61
CA SER A 138 2.43 -10.39 9.31
C SER A 138 1.94 -10.90 10.66
N ILE A 139 1.49 -12.16 10.72
CA ILE A 139 1.05 -12.80 11.96
C ILE A 139 2.24 -12.90 12.94
N VAL A 140 3.38 -13.40 12.47
CA VAL A 140 4.60 -13.52 13.30
C VAL A 140 5.06 -12.17 13.81
N MET A 141 5.03 -11.13 12.97
CA MET A 141 5.38 -9.77 13.36
C MET A 141 4.49 -9.28 14.51
N VAL A 142 3.15 -9.36 14.37
CA VAL A 142 2.22 -8.89 15.41
C VAL A 142 2.37 -9.68 16.70
N VAL A 143 2.50 -11.01 16.61
CA VAL A 143 2.74 -11.85 17.80
C VAL A 143 4.07 -11.48 18.46
N SER A 144 5.13 -11.26 17.68
CA SER A 144 6.44 -10.88 18.22
C SER A 144 6.38 -9.52 18.94
N MET A 145 5.70 -8.52 18.36
CA MET A 145 5.50 -7.21 18.99
C MET A 145 4.80 -7.35 20.35
N GLU A 146 3.74 -8.15 20.42
CA GLU A 146 3.00 -8.34 21.68
C GLU A 146 3.77 -9.18 22.70
N THR A 147 4.59 -10.15 22.25
CA THR A 147 5.49 -10.86 23.17
C THR A 147 6.56 -9.94 23.75
N ILE A 148 7.11 -9.01 22.96
CA ILE A 148 8.08 -8.03 23.45
C ILE A 148 7.39 -7.05 24.41
N ALA A 149 6.18 -6.57 24.08
CA ALA A 149 5.39 -5.73 24.96
C ALA A 149 5.09 -6.41 26.31
N LEU A 150 4.82 -7.72 26.29
CA LEU A 150 4.61 -8.52 27.49
C LEU A 150 5.89 -8.65 28.34
N ILE A 151 7.04 -8.94 27.70
CA ILE A 151 8.34 -9.08 28.37
C ILE A 151 8.79 -7.75 28.98
N CYS A 152 8.54 -6.63 28.30
CA CYS A 152 8.82 -5.29 28.82
C CYS A 152 7.89 -4.85 29.97
N ASN A 153 7.10 -5.79 30.50
CA ASN A 153 6.35 -5.69 31.76
C ASN A 153 5.39 -4.49 31.79
N VAL A 154 4.77 -4.21 30.64
CA VAL A 154 3.71 -3.21 30.56
C VAL A 154 2.48 -3.81 31.25
N HIS A 155 2.29 -3.44 32.52
CA HIS A 155 1.11 -3.78 33.31
C HIS A 155 -0.12 -3.10 32.70
N GLU A 156 -0.67 -3.74 31.68
CA GLU A 156 -1.91 -3.36 31.01
C GLU A 156 -3.02 -4.33 31.38
N HIS A 157 -4.23 -3.79 31.50
CA HIS A 157 -5.43 -4.60 31.56
C HIS A 157 -5.55 -5.50 30.33
N PHE A 158 -5.97 -6.75 30.56
CA PHE A 158 -6.11 -7.77 29.52
C PHE A 158 -6.95 -7.31 28.31
N LEU A 159 -8.04 -6.57 28.56
CA LEU A 159 -8.90 -6.03 27.50
C LEU A 159 -8.18 -5.01 26.61
N SER A 160 -7.35 -4.13 27.20
CA SER A 160 -6.54 -3.16 26.44
C SER A 160 -5.53 -3.85 25.55
N ARG A 161 -4.91 -4.93 26.06
CA ARG A 161 -4.01 -5.76 25.29
C ARG A 161 -4.71 -6.44 24.12
N ILE A 162 -5.89 -7.05 24.34
CA ILE A 162 -6.68 -7.65 23.25
C ILE A 162 -7.02 -6.61 22.19
N HIS A 163 -7.52 -5.45 22.60
CA HIS A 163 -7.86 -4.38 21.67
C HIS A 163 -6.63 -3.98 20.85
N ARG A 164 -5.48 -3.71 21.49
CA ARG A 164 -4.23 -3.40 20.78
C ARG A 164 -3.81 -4.49 19.79
N VAL A 165 -3.89 -5.77 20.17
CA VAL A 165 -3.55 -6.90 19.28
C VAL A 165 -4.44 -6.90 18.03
N ILE A 166 -5.77 -6.84 18.22
CA ILE A 166 -6.75 -6.83 17.12
C ILE A 166 -6.51 -5.63 16.21
N SER A 167 -6.23 -4.48 16.82
CA SER A 167 -5.96 -3.21 16.19
C SER A 167 -4.70 -3.23 15.32
N LEU A 168 -3.57 -3.66 15.88
CA LEU A 168 -2.30 -3.83 15.14
C LEU A 168 -2.45 -4.87 14.03
N PHE A 169 -3.13 -5.98 14.29
CA PHE A 169 -3.38 -7.02 13.31
C PHE A 169 -4.18 -6.50 12.10
N THR A 170 -5.21 -5.70 12.37
CA THR A 170 -6.03 -5.00 11.37
C THR A 170 -5.18 -4.07 10.50
N ILE A 171 -4.36 -3.22 11.11
CA ILE A 171 -3.47 -2.29 10.40
C ILE A 171 -2.47 -3.06 9.53
N VAL A 172 -1.75 -4.02 10.11
CA VAL A 172 -0.69 -4.77 9.42
C VAL A 172 -1.24 -5.57 8.25
N ILE A 173 -2.39 -6.23 8.41
CA ILE A 173 -3.00 -7.00 7.32
C ILE A 173 -3.52 -6.10 6.21
N GLY A 174 -4.23 -5.02 6.56
CA GLY A 174 -4.72 -4.06 5.56
C GLY A 174 -3.58 -3.53 4.68
N ASN A 175 -2.50 -3.13 5.33
CA ASN A 175 -1.27 -2.65 4.70
C ASN A 175 -0.55 -3.73 3.85
N THR A 176 -0.48 -4.97 4.35
CA THR A 176 0.13 -6.08 3.61
C THR A 176 -0.59 -6.36 2.30
N VAL A 177 -1.93 -6.24 2.28
CA VAL A 177 -2.72 -6.46 1.07
C VAL A 177 -2.37 -5.44 -0.01
N PHE A 178 -2.27 -4.16 0.39
CA PHE A 178 -1.86 -3.08 -0.49
C PHE A 178 -0.48 -3.34 -1.09
N VAL A 179 0.51 -3.67 -0.26
CA VAL A 179 1.89 -3.95 -0.69
C VAL A 179 1.96 -5.09 -1.69
N ILE A 180 1.24 -6.20 -1.46
CA ILE A 180 1.23 -7.33 -2.39
C ILE A 180 0.64 -6.91 -3.74
N LEU A 181 -0.48 -6.16 -3.73
CA LEU A 181 -1.13 -5.73 -4.96
C LEU A 181 -0.27 -4.77 -5.78
N ILE A 182 0.38 -3.81 -5.13
CA ILE A 182 1.34 -2.91 -5.78
C ILE A 182 2.47 -3.71 -6.41
N ARG A 183 3.05 -4.65 -5.68
CA ARG A 183 4.14 -5.48 -6.20
C ARG A 183 3.72 -6.29 -7.43
N GLU A 184 2.47 -6.75 -7.46
CA GLU A 184 1.90 -7.43 -8.61
C GLU A 184 1.67 -6.50 -9.80
N LEU A 185 1.24 -5.25 -9.57
CA LEU A 185 1.13 -4.24 -10.63
C LEU A 185 2.51 -3.87 -11.18
N LEU A 186 3.49 -3.64 -10.30
CA LEU A 186 4.88 -3.37 -10.68
C LEU A 186 5.44 -4.47 -11.58
N ARG A 187 5.20 -5.75 -11.28
CA ARG A 187 5.61 -6.86 -12.15
C ARG A 187 5.06 -6.76 -13.57
N ARG A 188 3.82 -6.29 -13.74
CA ARG A 188 3.18 -6.12 -15.05
C ARG A 188 3.73 -4.90 -15.78
N ILE A 189 3.95 -3.80 -15.05
CA ILE A 189 4.61 -2.60 -15.57
C ILE A 189 6.02 -2.92 -16.05
N ASN A 190 6.82 -3.66 -15.28
CA ASN A 190 8.18 -4.05 -15.68
C ASN A 190 8.18 -4.91 -16.95
N ARG A 191 7.17 -5.77 -17.15
CA ARG A 191 7.02 -6.52 -18.42
C ARG A 191 6.64 -5.62 -19.57
N MET A 192 5.68 -4.72 -19.36
CA MET A 192 5.31 -3.69 -20.35
C MET A 192 6.53 -2.85 -20.77
N ASN A 193 7.38 -2.49 -19.81
CA ASN A 193 8.60 -1.73 -20.05
C ASN A 193 9.64 -2.49 -20.87
N LYS A 194 9.83 -3.78 -20.60
CA LYS A 194 10.68 -4.64 -21.44
C LYS A 194 10.20 -4.67 -22.89
N LEU A 195 8.89 -4.68 -23.13
CA LEU A 195 8.34 -4.60 -24.48
C LEU A 195 8.61 -3.24 -25.13
N SER A 196 8.47 -2.15 -24.37
CA SER A 196 8.80 -0.80 -24.86
C SER A 196 10.28 -0.67 -25.25
N ALA A 197 11.18 -1.27 -24.46
CA ALA A 197 12.62 -1.28 -24.74
C ALA A 197 12.97 -2.12 -25.98
N ASN A 198 12.29 -3.24 -26.19
CA ASN A 198 12.46 -4.05 -27.40
C ASN A 198 12.02 -3.30 -28.68
N LEU A 199 11.00 -2.43 -28.58
CA LEU A 199 10.58 -1.57 -29.71
C LEU A 199 11.64 -0.53 -30.06
N TYR A 200 12.41 -0.08 -29.07
CA TYR A 200 13.52 0.84 -29.23
C TYR A 200 14.72 0.14 -29.89
N HIS A 201 15.21 -0.99 -29.35
CA HIS A 201 16.40 -1.67 -29.90
C HIS A 201 16.23 -2.19 -31.33
N ASN A 202 15.03 -2.66 -31.69
CA ASN A 202 14.76 -3.15 -33.04
C ASN A 202 14.69 -2.05 -34.12
N SER A 203 14.81 -0.76 -33.76
CA SER A 203 14.81 0.33 -34.73
C SER A 203 16.12 0.46 -35.52
N GLY A 204 17.20 -0.21 -35.09
CA GLY A 204 18.54 -0.04 -35.68
C GLY A 204 18.86 -0.90 -36.92
N ASN A 205 18.07 -1.93 -37.26
CA ASN A 205 18.48 -2.93 -38.24
C ASN A 205 17.54 -3.09 -39.47
N LYS A 206 18.09 -2.77 -40.65
CA LYS A 206 17.75 -3.14 -42.06
C LYS A 206 16.43 -2.65 -42.70
N LYS A 207 16.58 -2.16 -43.95
CA LYS A 207 15.59 -1.46 -44.79
C LYS A 207 14.54 -2.33 -45.52
N LEU A 208 14.64 -3.67 -45.53
CA LEU A 208 13.76 -4.54 -46.34
C LEU A 208 12.73 -5.39 -45.56
N GLN A 209 12.80 -5.44 -44.22
CA GLN A 209 11.73 -6.01 -43.38
C GLN A 209 10.62 -4.98 -43.04
N GLN A 210 10.68 -3.76 -43.61
CA GLN A 210 10.00 -2.58 -43.09
C GLN A 210 8.46 -2.62 -43.18
N ILE A 211 7.84 -3.13 -44.24
CA ILE A 211 6.37 -3.05 -44.41
C ILE A 211 5.62 -3.99 -43.45
N VAL A 212 6.05 -5.26 -43.34
CA VAL A 212 5.46 -6.22 -42.38
C VAL A 212 5.76 -5.80 -40.93
N ASN A 213 6.89 -5.13 -40.70
CA ASN A 213 7.28 -4.64 -39.38
C ASN A 213 6.47 -3.40 -38.93
N ILE A 214 5.93 -2.60 -39.85
CA ILE A 214 5.12 -1.42 -39.50
C ILE A 214 3.82 -1.81 -38.80
N GLN A 215 3.02 -2.70 -39.40
CA GLN A 215 1.74 -3.11 -38.82
C GLN A 215 1.93 -3.80 -37.46
N THR A 216 2.97 -4.62 -37.32
CA THR A 216 3.29 -5.27 -36.05
C THR A 216 3.77 -4.28 -34.98
N THR A 217 4.53 -3.26 -35.38
CA THR A 217 4.95 -2.16 -34.48
C THR A 217 3.75 -1.35 -34.00
N GLN A 218 2.83 -0.99 -34.91
CA GLN A 218 1.60 -0.28 -34.57
C GLN A 218 0.74 -1.08 -33.58
N ARG A 219 0.53 -2.38 -33.84
CA ARG A 219 -0.20 -3.25 -32.92
C ARG A 219 0.44 -3.31 -31.53
N LYS A 220 1.78 -3.37 -31.45
CA LYS A 220 2.51 -3.35 -30.17
C LYS A 220 2.36 -2.01 -29.43
N ILE A 221 2.35 -0.88 -30.14
CA ILE A 221 2.14 0.44 -29.54
C ILE A 221 0.72 0.56 -28.97
N ILE A 222 -0.29 0.16 -29.75
CA ILE A 222 -1.69 0.13 -29.31
C ILE A 222 -1.83 -0.77 -28.08
N TYR A 223 -1.22 -1.95 -28.11
CA TYR A 223 -1.20 -2.87 -26.98
C TYR A 223 -0.62 -2.24 -25.71
N ILE A 224 0.56 -1.59 -25.80
CA ILE A 224 1.19 -0.91 -24.66
C ILE A 224 0.25 0.16 -24.08
N SER A 225 -0.40 0.94 -24.93
CA SER A 225 -1.38 1.95 -24.51
C SER A 225 -2.59 1.36 -23.78
N ILE A 226 -3.14 0.25 -24.28
CA ILE A 226 -4.27 -0.46 -23.65
C ILE A 226 -3.86 -0.98 -22.27
N VAL A 227 -2.72 -1.69 -22.19
CA VAL A 227 -2.22 -2.24 -20.93
C VAL A 227 -1.88 -1.13 -19.92
N HIS A 228 -1.28 -0.03 -20.37
CA HIS A 228 -1.02 1.14 -19.52
C HIS A 228 -2.32 1.72 -18.95
N THR A 229 -3.36 1.86 -19.79
CA THR A 229 -4.68 2.32 -19.34
C THR A 229 -5.23 1.44 -18.22
N TYR A 230 -5.12 0.12 -18.38
CA TYR A 230 -5.57 -0.82 -17.34
C TYR A 230 -4.71 -0.75 -16.08
N CYS A 231 -3.39 -0.57 -16.19
CA CYS A 231 -2.51 -0.33 -15.05
C CYS A 231 -2.91 0.96 -14.31
N TYR A 232 -3.16 2.05 -15.04
CA TYR A 232 -3.63 3.32 -14.49
C TYR A 232 -4.97 3.14 -13.76
N MET A 233 -5.94 2.48 -14.38
CA MET A 233 -7.23 2.18 -13.74
C MET A 233 -7.04 1.33 -12.47
N ALA A 234 -6.20 0.30 -12.50
CA ALA A 234 -5.94 -0.54 -11.34
C ALA A 234 -5.32 0.24 -10.19
N ILE A 235 -4.35 1.12 -10.48
CA ILE A 235 -3.73 2.01 -9.48
C ILE A 235 -4.75 3.03 -8.95
N SER A 236 -5.58 3.63 -9.81
CA SER A 236 -6.64 4.55 -9.39
C SER A 236 -7.60 3.88 -8.40
N HIS A 237 -8.09 2.67 -8.73
CA HIS A 237 -8.96 1.93 -7.83
C HIS A 237 -8.26 1.49 -6.55
N LEU A 238 -6.96 1.21 -6.61
CA LEU A 238 -6.18 0.89 -5.41
C LEU A 238 -6.05 2.14 -4.50
N ASN A 239 -5.75 3.29 -5.08
CA ASN A 239 -5.72 4.56 -4.36
C ASN A 239 -7.07 4.82 -3.71
N ASP A 240 -8.17 4.70 -4.46
CA ASP A 240 -9.53 4.88 -3.93
C ASP A 240 -9.84 3.91 -2.80
N ALA A 241 -9.44 2.64 -2.92
CA ALA A 241 -9.72 1.58 -1.94
C ALA A 241 -8.92 1.69 -0.63
N PHE A 242 -7.84 2.48 -0.60
CA PHE A 242 -6.98 2.64 0.59
C PHE A 242 -6.69 4.10 0.95
N ARG A 243 -7.43 5.05 0.37
CA ARG A 243 -7.12 6.49 0.49
C ARG A 243 -7.11 6.98 1.93
N TYR A 244 -8.15 6.65 2.72
CA TYR A 244 -8.25 7.10 4.11
C TYR A 244 -7.38 6.26 5.04
N SER A 245 -7.27 4.95 4.80
CA SER A 245 -6.43 4.07 5.60
C SER A 245 -4.95 4.45 5.50
N HIS A 246 -4.44 4.85 4.32
CA HIS A 246 -3.06 5.31 4.20
C HIS A 246 -2.80 6.64 4.89
N VAL A 247 -3.72 7.61 4.81
CA VAL A 247 -3.56 8.87 5.54
C VAL A 247 -3.45 8.61 7.04
N ALA A 248 -4.35 7.80 7.58
CA ALA A 248 -4.40 7.56 9.02
C ALA A 248 -3.26 6.65 9.52
N THR A 249 -2.88 5.63 8.75
CA THR A 249 -1.71 4.80 9.10
C THR A 249 -0.41 5.60 9.05
N MET A 250 -0.23 6.49 8.06
CA MET A 250 0.95 7.37 8.01
C MET A 250 0.95 8.38 9.17
N ALA A 251 -0.21 8.95 9.53
CA ALA A 251 -0.32 9.83 10.70
C ALA A 251 0.00 9.10 12.01
N HIS A 252 -0.49 7.87 12.17
CA HIS A 252 -0.18 7.02 13.31
C HIS A 252 1.31 6.66 13.38
N TYR A 253 1.93 6.31 12.26
CA TYR A 253 3.37 6.06 12.23
C TYR A 253 4.19 7.31 12.54
N PHE A 254 3.79 8.46 12.01
CA PHE A 254 4.42 9.73 12.36
C PHE A 254 4.34 10.00 13.86
N TYR A 255 3.17 9.79 14.47
CA TYR A 255 2.98 9.90 15.91
C TYR A 255 3.90 8.94 16.69
N ILE A 256 3.94 7.65 16.33
CA ILE A 256 4.81 6.67 17.02
C ILE A 256 6.27 7.09 16.86
N LEU A 257 6.72 7.43 15.66
CA LEU A 257 8.12 7.82 15.43
C LEU A 257 8.53 9.01 16.28
N THR A 258 7.72 10.07 16.34
CA THR A 258 8.03 11.24 17.19
C THR A 258 8.00 10.88 18.67
N THR A 259 6.95 10.20 19.11
CA THR A 259 6.67 9.91 20.52
C THR A 259 7.70 8.95 21.11
N TYR A 260 7.99 7.85 20.41
CA TYR A 260 8.95 6.86 20.86
C TYR A 260 10.38 7.35 20.72
N SER A 261 10.72 8.11 19.67
CA SER A 261 12.06 8.70 19.57
C SER A 261 12.31 9.70 20.70
N PHE A 262 11.31 10.52 21.06
CA PHE A 262 11.40 11.40 22.21
C PHE A 262 11.59 10.61 23.51
N TYR A 263 10.79 9.56 23.73
CA TYR A 263 10.91 8.71 24.92
C TYR A 263 12.29 8.06 25.05
N ILE A 264 12.87 7.59 23.94
CA ILE A 264 14.22 7.02 23.91
C ILE A 264 15.25 8.08 24.31
N ILE A 265 15.21 9.28 23.70
CA ILE A 265 16.17 10.34 24.00
C ILE A 265 16.03 10.78 25.46
N TYR A 266 14.80 10.97 25.94
CA TYR A 266 14.53 11.32 27.33
C TYR A 266 15.03 10.24 28.31
N SER A 267 14.85 8.96 27.97
CA SER A 267 15.32 7.84 28.79
C SER A 267 16.85 7.74 28.84
N PHE A 268 17.56 8.22 27.80
CA PHE A 268 19.01 8.35 27.86
C PHE A 268 19.47 9.52 28.74
N SER A 269 18.66 10.58 28.85
CA SER A 269 18.94 11.72 29.73
C SER A 269 18.71 11.41 31.22
N VAL A 270 17.80 10.48 31.54
CA VAL A 270 17.46 10.10 32.92
C VAL A 270 17.91 8.66 33.18
N GLU A 271 18.99 8.46 33.95
CA GLU A 271 19.68 7.17 34.14
C GLU A 271 18.80 5.99 34.63
N VAL A 272 17.61 6.27 35.17
CA VAL A 272 16.76 5.31 35.90
C VAL A 272 15.87 4.43 34.97
N MET A 273 15.73 4.73 33.67
CA MET A 273 14.67 4.12 32.82
C MET A 273 15.16 3.18 31.69
N ARG A 274 16.39 2.62 31.76
CA ARG A 274 17.00 1.88 30.63
C ARG A 274 16.29 0.60 30.19
N GLU A 275 15.60 -0.11 31.09
CA GLU A 275 15.04 -1.44 30.80
C GLU A 275 13.82 -1.41 29.83
N LYS A 276 13.17 -0.25 29.68
CA LYS A 276 11.96 -0.15 28.84
C LYS A 276 12.24 0.15 27.37
N ILE A 277 13.38 0.77 27.06
CA ILE A 277 13.77 1.32 25.74
C ILE A 277 13.71 0.31 24.58
N TYR A 278 13.91 -0.98 24.86
CA TYR A 278 13.98 -2.01 23.83
C TYR A 278 12.70 -2.12 23.01
N PHE A 279 11.54 -1.98 23.65
CA PHE A 279 10.25 -2.08 22.95
C PHE A 279 10.09 -0.92 21.96
N GLU A 280 10.32 0.31 22.40
CA GLU A 280 10.20 1.51 21.55
C GLU A 280 11.18 1.46 20.38
N LEU A 281 12.42 1.02 20.62
CA LEU A 281 13.44 0.90 19.58
C LEU A 281 13.05 -0.13 18.52
N VAL A 282 12.58 -1.31 18.94
CA VAL A 282 12.12 -2.35 18.00
C VAL A 282 10.92 -1.85 17.19
N MET A 283 9.97 -1.15 17.82
CA MET A 283 8.81 -0.59 17.13
C MET A 283 9.20 0.47 16.10
N ILE A 284 10.12 1.38 16.43
CA ILE A 284 10.66 2.37 15.49
C ILE A 284 11.31 1.66 14.30
N LEU A 285 12.19 0.68 14.54
CA LEU A 285 12.87 -0.05 13.47
C LEU A 285 11.87 -0.73 12.52
N ILE A 286 10.85 -1.39 13.06
CA ILE A 286 9.84 -2.08 12.23
C ILE A 286 9.06 -1.06 11.38
N ILE A 287 8.65 0.06 11.97
CA ILE A 287 7.92 1.12 11.26
C ILE A 287 8.79 1.74 10.17
N VAL A 288 10.05 2.06 10.46
CA VAL A 288 10.99 2.64 9.48
C VAL A 288 11.22 1.67 8.32
N ILE A 289 11.46 0.38 8.60
CA ILE A 289 11.63 -0.64 7.55
C ILE A 289 10.36 -0.75 6.70
N TYR A 290 9.19 -0.80 7.33
CA TYR A 290 7.91 -0.89 6.63
C TYR A 290 7.66 0.32 5.72
N ILE A 291 7.76 1.55 6.25
CA ILE A 291 7.49 2.76 5.46
C ILE A 291 8.51 2.90 4.34
N SER A 292 9.80 2.65 4.62
CA SER A 292 10.85 2.69 3.59
C SER A 292 10.54 1.70 2.47
N TYR A 293 10.11 0.49 2.81
CA TYR A 293 9.75 -0.53 1.82
C TYR A 293 8.55 -0.12 0.96
N VAL A 294 7.48 0.38 1.57
CA VAL A 294 6.29 0.86 0.84
C VAL A 294 6.67 2.01 -0.10
N MET A 295 7.34 3.03 0.42
CA MET A 295 7.73 4.22 -0.36
C MET A 295 8.69 3.86 -1.49
N TYR A 296 9.60 2.92 -1.27
CA TYR A 296 10.51 2.41 -2.30
C TYR A 296 9.75 1.75 -3.46
N ILE A 297 8.82 0.83 -3.18
CA ILE A 297 8.05 0.17 -4.27
C ILE A 297 7.21 1.19 -5.04
N CYS A 298 6.60 2.15 -4.33
CA CYS A 298 5.79 3.17 -4.98
C CYS A 298 6.63 4.08 -5.89
N GLU A 299 7.84 4.44 -5.46
CA GLU A 299 8.80 5.17 -6.28
C GLU A 299 9.28 4.32 -7.47
N GLU A 300 9.49 3.00 -7.30
CA GLU A 300 9.87 2.09 -8.39
C GLU A 300 8.79 2.08 -9.49
N ILE A 301 7.50 2.02 -9.13
CA ILE A 301 6.39 2.11 -10.11
C ILE A 301 6.45 3.42 -10.91
N LYS A 302 6.68 4.54 -10.21
CA LYS A 302 6.77 5.87 -10.83
C LYS A 302 7.97 5.97 -11.75
N GLN A 303 9.13 5.46 -11.32
CA GLN A 303 10.35 5.41 -12.13
C GLN A 303 10.15 4.56 -13.37
N GLU A 304 9.60 3.36 -13.23
CA GLU A 304 9.30 2.46 -14.34
C GLU A 304 8.29 3.09 -15.31
N SER A 305 7.24 3.76 -14.83
CA SER A 305 6.32 4.52 -15.69
C SER A 305 7.04 5.62 -16.49
N ASN A 306 7.96 6.35 -15.84
CA ASN A 306 8.73 7.41 -16.49
C ASN A 306 9.72 6.86 -17.52
N LEU A 307 10.36 5.72 -17.23
CA LEU A 307 11.24 5.02 -18.17
C LEU A 307 10.47 4.59 -19.41
N MET A 308 9.22 4.10 -19.25
CA MET A 308 8.37 3.77 -20.39
C MET A 308 8.09 5.00 -21.26
N SER A 309 7.67 6.11 -20.64
CA SER A 309 7.39 7.35 -21.35
C SER A 309 8.61 7.84 -22.13
N ARG A 310 9.79 7.76 -21.51
CA ARG A 310 11.05 8.12 -22.16
C ARG A 310 11.35 7.21 -23.36
N ASN A 311 11.20 5.89 -23.22
CA ASN A 311 11.45 4.93 -24.30
C ASN A 311 10.52 5.17 -25.50
N ILE A 312 9.24 5.45 -25.25
CA ILE A 312 8.27 5.76 -26.32
C ILE A 312 8.61 7.08 -27.01
N HIS A 313 8.95 8.12 -26.24
CA HIS A 313 9.34 9.42 -26.79
C HIS A 313 10.59 9.32 -27.68
N ILE A 314 11.65 8.65 -27.21
CA ILE A 314 12.87 8.44 -28.01
C ILE A 314 12.57 7.62 -29.26
N THR A 315 11.70 6.61 -29.14
CA THR A 315 11.27 5.81 -30.30
C THR A 315 10.52 6.66 -31.33
N ASN A 316 9.70 7.63 -30.88
CA ASN A 316 9.02 8.58 -31.76
C ASN A 316 10.04 9.42 -32.54
N TYR A 317 11.00 10.02 -31.84
CA TYR A 317 12.06 10.82 -32.46
C TYR A 317 12.89 10.01 -33.48
N ASN A 318 13.33 8.81 -33.11
CA ASN A 318 14.18 7.98 -33.97
C ASN A 318 13.46 7.36 -35.17
N LYS A 319 12.14 7.12 -35.11
CA LYS A 319 11.39 6.47 -36.20
C LYS A 319 10.69 7.45 -37.14
N THR A 320 10.34 8.66 -36.69
CA THR A 320 9.67 9.66 -37.53
C THR A 320 10.59 10.29 -38.57
N LEU A 321 11.88 10.49 -38.26
CA LEU A 321 12.85 11.03 -39.20
C LEU A 321 13.18 10.10 -40.40
N PRO A 322 13.48 8.79 -40.23
CA PRO A 322 13.98 7.96 -41.33
C PRO A 322 12.91 7.21 -42.13
N LEU A 323 11.70 7.00 -41.61
CA LEU A 323 10.69 6.14 -42.25
C LEU A 323 9.63 6.89 -43.06
N GLY A 324 9.53 8.22 -42.96
CA GLY A 324 8.52 9.03 -43.65
C GLY A 324 7.06 8.66 -43.31
N ASN A 325 6.84 7.78 -42.33
CA ASN A 325 5.57 7.13 -42.10
C ASN A 325 4.78 7.86 -41.02
N LYS A 326 4.08 8.93 -41.44
CA LYS A 326 3.36 9.87 -40.57
C LYS A 326 2.39 9.18 -39.61
N GLU A 327 1.77 8.07 -40.03
CA GLU A 327 0.78 7.35 -39.21
C GLU A 327 1.37 6.79 -37.90
N ILE A 328 2.54 6.15 -37.93
CA ILE A 328 3.17 5.60 -36.72
C ILE A 328 3.59 6.72 -35.76
N GLY A 329 4.07 7.83 -36.33
CA GLY A 329 4.38 9.04 -35.54
C GLY A 329 3.17 9.53 -34.77
N LEU A 330 2.00 9.61 -35.42
CA LEU A 330 0.75 10.01 -34.77
C LEU A 330 0.37 9.05 -33.63
N TYR A 331 0.48 7.72 -33.82
CA TYR A 331 0.21 6.78 -32.73
C TYR A 331 1.19 6.92 -31.57
N LEU A 332 2.49 7.06 -31.85
CA LEU A 332 3.50 7.25 -30.81
C LEU A 332 3.29 8.55 -30.03
N GLU A 333 2.90 9.62 -30.73
CA GLU A 333 2.56 10.90 -30.11
C GLU A 333 1.33 10.79 -29.21
N LEU A 334 0.25 10.16 -29.68
CA LEU A 334 -0.96 9.91 -28.88
C LEU A 334 -0.66 9.08 -27.63
N VAL A 335 0.14 8.02 -27.76
CA VAL A 335 0.54 7.21 -26.60
C VAL A 335 1.44 8.01 -25.67
N SER A 336 2.39 8.80 -26.20
CA SER A 336 3.23 9.67 -25.36
C SER A 336 2.39 10.67 -24.57
N GLN A 337 1.40 11.31 -25.19
CA GLN A 337 0.47 12.22 -24.52
C GLN A 337 -0.34 11.48 -23.45
N GLN A 338 -0.82 10.28 -23.75
CA GLN A 338 -1.54 9.45 -22.78
C GLN A 338 -0.66 9.14 -21.56
N LEU A 339 0.61 8.76 -21.74
CA LEU A 339 1.53 8.46 -20.64
C LEU A 339 1.79 9.69 -19.75
N LEU A 340 1.85 10.87 -20.35
CA LEU A 340 2.01 12.14 -19.62
C LEU A 340 0.80 12.46 -18.74
N HIS A 341 -0.42 12.18 -19.24
CA HIS A 341 -1.67 12.46 -18.51
C HIS A 341 -2.06 11.36 -17.51
N GLN A 342 -1.74 10.09 -17.81
CA GLN A 342 -2.04 8.93 -16.98
C GLN A 342 -0.82 8.47 -16.19
N GLN A 343 -0.33 9.34 -15.31
CA GLN A 343 0.83 9.01 -14.48
C GLN A 343 0.46 7.91 -13.48
N LEU A 344 1.30 6.88 -13.41
CA LEU A 344 1.14 5.77 -12.46
C LEU A 344 1.66 6.18 -11.08
N ASN A 345 0.92 7.07 -10.41
CA ASN A 345 1.27 7.58 -9.09
C ASN A 345 0.34 7.01 -8.01
N LEU A 346 0.92 6.61 -6.89
CA LEU A 346 0.20 6.20 -5.69
C LEU A 346 0.07 7.40 -4.76
N HIS A 347 -1.15 7.66 -4.31
CA HIS A 347 -1.48 8.85 -3.52
C HIS A 347 -2.56 8.55 -2.50
N ALA A 348 -2.53 9.28 -1.39
CA ALA A 348 -3.47 9.11 -0.29
C ALA A 348 -4.47 10.29 -0.26
N ASN A 349 -5.65 10.11 -0.85
CA ASN A 349 -6.76 11.08 -0.88
C ASN A 349 -6.33 12.51 -1.30
N SER A 350 -5.42 12.63 -2.27
CA SER A 350 -4.84 13.90 -2.74
C SER A 350 -4.09 14.72 -1.69
N PHE A 351 -3.87 14.21 -0.47
CA PHE A 351 -3.06 14.88 0.55
C PHE A 351 -1.57 14.81 0.23
N PHE A 352 -1.10 13.61 -0.12
CA PHE A 352 0.30 13.37 -0.45
C PHE A 352 0.44 12.20 -1.42
N ASN A 353 1.55 12.24 -2.18
CA ASN A 353 2.01 11.10 -2.96
C ASN A 353 2.80 10.16 -2.04
N ILE A 354 2.61 8.86 -2.20
CA ILE A 354 3.34 7.83 -1.45
C ILE A 354 4.65 7.61 -2.21
N ASP A 355 5.65 8.45 -1.99
CA ASP A 355 6.96 8.37 -2.65
C ASP A 355 8.13 8.69 -1.70
N LEU A 356 9.36 8.54 -2.18
CA LEU A 356 10.56 8.80 -1.37
C LEU A 356 10.68 10.28 -0.94
N LYS A 357 10.04 11.22 -1.66
CA LYS A 357 10.02 12.62 -1.23
C LYS A 357 9.19 12.77 0.04
N PHE A 358 8.04 12.09 0.11
CA PHE A 358 7.24 12.06 1.33
C PHE A 358 7.99 11.44 2.52
N LEU A 359 8.77 10.37 2.30
CA LEU A 359 9.62 9.80 3.35
C LEU A 359 10.61 10.83 3.91
N ASN A 360 11.29 11.59 3.03
CA ASN A 360 12.22 12.64 3.45
C ASN A 360 11.50 13.76 4.23
N LEU A 361 10.31 14.16 3.80
CA LEU A 361 9.49 15.14 4.52
C LEU A 361 9.10 14.63 5.91
N MET A 362 8.71 13.37 6.03
CA MET A 362 8.34 12.76 7.29
C MET A 362 9.54 12.71 8.26
N VAL A 363 10.72 12.29 7.79
CA VAL A 363 11.96 12.28 8.58
C VAL A 363 12.34 13.68 9.05
N GLY A 364 12.27 14.67 8.16
CA GLY A 364 12.53 16.08 8.50
C GLY A 364 11.55 16.62 9.54
N ALA A 365 10.27 16.30 9.40
CA ALA A 365 9.24 16.69 10.36
C ALA A 365 9.46 16.04 11.73
N VAL A 366 9.68 14.71 11.80
CA VAL A 366 9.99 14.01 13.06
C VAL A 366 11.20 14.64 13.73
N THR A 367 12.28 14.87 12.99
CA THR A 367 13.50 15.52 13.51
C THR A 367 13.21 16.91 14.07
N THR A 368 12.42 17.73 13.36
CA THR A 368 12.05 19.08 13.81
C THR A 368 11.25 19.04 15.10
N TYR A 369 10.26 18.15 15.20
CA TYR A 369 9.50 17.97 16.44
C TYR A 369 10.36 17.48 17.60
N LEU A 370 11.30 16.57 17.34
CA LEU A 370 12.23 16.11 18.37
C LEU A 370 13.10 17.26 18.89
N VAL A 371 13.67 18.09 18.00
CA VAL A 371 14.46 19.27 18.41
C VAL A 371 13.62 20.21 19.27
N ILE A 372 12.39 20.52 18.85
CA ILE A 372 11.48 21.39 19.60
C ILE A 372 11.18 20.80 20.98
N LEU A 373 10.81 19.52 21.05
CA LEU A 373 10.50 18.84 22.31
C LEU A 373 11.70 18.80 23.26
N LEU A 374 12.92 18.62 22.73
CA LEU A 374 14.14 18.66 23.55
C LEU A 374 14.41 20.06 24.11
N GLN A 375 14.14 21.12 23.33
CA GLN A 375 14.32 22.50 23.78
C GLN A 375 13.38 22.90 24.92
N PHE A 376 12.16 22.34 24.97
CA PHE A 376 11.20 22.63 26.04
C PHE A 376 11.34 21.73 27.27
N ASN A 377 12.20 20.71 27.21
CA ASN A 377 12.45 19.77 28.30
C ASN A 377 13.81 19.98 28.98
N ALA A 378 14.61 20.94 28.47
CA ALA A 378 15.79 21.52 29.11
C ALA A 378 15.37 22.74 29.95
#